data_AF-A0A3M0ZFT7-F1
#
_entry.id   AF-A0A3M0ZFT7-F1
#
_cell.length_a   1.000
_cell.length_b   1.000
_cell.length_c   1.000
_cell.angle_alpha   90.00
_cell.angle_beta   90.00
_cell.angle_gamma   90.00
#
_symmetry.space_group_name_H-M   'P 1'
#
loop_
_entity.id
_entity.type
_entity.pdbx_description
1 polymer ?
#
loop_
_entity_poly.entity_id
_entity_poly.type
_entity_poly.pdbx_seq_one_letter_code
_entity_poly.pdbx_strand_id
1 'polypeptide(L)'
;MKIGTWFPVSIMLASTWNAELVERVARAMGHEMKMGASLANAGPAMNIIRDPRGGHSFEYFTEDPYLNGRMAVAYVKGLQSQKVMANLKHFLCNNQERNRGSIDVKVSERALREIYLPGFRDAILEGDAASVMGAYNKLNGVHCCETPLSSHSFLA
;
A
#
# COMPACT_ATOMS: atom_id res chain seq x y z
N MET A 1 28.31 -3.85 5.70
CA MET A 1 27.30 -2.98 5.07
C MET A 1 26.51 -3.85 4.11
N LYS A 2 25.21 -4.10 4.33
CA LYS A 2 24.40 -4.80 3.32
C LYS A 2 24.08 -3.77 2.23
N ILE A 3 24.66 -3.96 1.06
CA ILE A 3 24.41 -3.15 -0.14
C ILE A 3 23.10 -3.67 -0.74
N GLY A 4 22.20 -2.77 -1.15
CA GLY A 4 20.95 -3.10 -1.82
C GLY A 4 20.61 -2.03 -2.85
N THR A 5 19.78 -2.39 -3.82
CA THR A 5 19.40 -1.48 -4.91
C THR A 5 18.37 -0.47 -4.40
N TRP A 6 18.66 0.81 -4.62
CA TRP A 6 17.72 1.90 -4.35
C TRP A 6 16.87 2.12 -5.60
N PHE A 7 15.68 1.54 -5.60
CA PHE A 7 14.73 1.70 -6.71
C PHE A 7 14.05 3.08 -6.70
N PRO A 8 13.53 3.54 -7.85
CA PRO A 8 12.64 4.69 -7.90
C PRO A 8 11.47 4.57 -6.92
N VAL A 9 11.06 5.70 -6.36
CA VAL A 9 9.93 5.79 -5.43
C VAL A 9 8.60 5.47 -6.14
N SER A 10 7.59 5.06 -5.38
CA SER A 10 6.33 4.53 -5.92
C SER A 10 5.62 5.48 -6.89
N ILE A 11 5.63 6.80 -6.65
CA ILE A 11 4.98 7.75 -7.57
C ILE A 11 5.67 7.77 -8.95
N MET A 12 6.99 7.57 -8.99
CA MET A 12 7.74 7.45 -10.23
C MET A 12 7.48 6.11 -10.91
N LEU A 13 7.33 5.03 -10.14
CA LEU A 13 6.93 3.73 -10.68
C LEU A 13 5.52 3.76 -11.28
N ALA A 14 4.55 4.38 -10.60
CA ALA A 14 3.19 4.56 -11.10
C ALA A 14 3.15 5.43 -12.36
N SER A 15 4.02 6.45 -12.45
CA SER A 15 4.15 7.30 -13.64
C SER A 15 4.53 6.53 -14.91
N THR A 16 5.03 5.29 -14.78
CA THR A 16 5.31 4.43 -15.94
C THR A 16 4.06 3.80 -16.55
N TRP A 17 2.95 3.75 -15.79
CA TRP A 17 1.73 3.01 -16.14
C TRP A 17 1.99 1.54 -16.54
N ASN A 18 3.12 0.98 -16.09
CA ASN A 18 3.60 -0.32 -16.54
C ASN A 18 3.65 -1.29 -15.35
N ALA A 19 2.56 -2.04 -15.19
CA ALA A 19 2.41 -3.04 -14.14
C ALA A 19 3.49 -4.13 -14.24
N GLU A 20 3.83 -4.59 -15.45
CA GLU A 20 4.88 -5.60 -15.65
C GLU A 20 6.24 -5.11 -15.17
N LEU A 21 6.56 -3.83 -15.41
CA LEU A 21 7.79 -3.21 -14.91
C LEU A 21 7.80 -3.17 -13.38
N VAL A 22 6.69 -2.78 -12.75
CA VAL A 22 6.57 -2.78 -11.29
C VAL A 22 6.74 -4.18 -10.71
N GLU A 23 6.16 -5.20 -11.34
CA GLU A 23 6.34 -6.59 -10.92
C GLU A 23 7.82 -7.03 -10.99
N ARG A 24 8.53 -6.68 -12.07
CA ARG A 24 9.97 -6.96 -12.20
C ARG A 24 10.81 -6.25 -11.14
N VAL A 25 10.50 -4.99 -10.85
CA VAL A 25 11.16 -4.21 -9.79
C VAL A 25 10.93 -4.87 -8.43
N ALA A 26 9.69 -5.21 -8.10
CA ALA A 26 9.36 -5.86 -6.84
C ALA A 26 9.98 -7.26 -6.73
N ARG A 27 10.10 -8.00 -7.83
CA ARG A 27 10.81 -9.29 -7.90
C ARG A 27 12.30 -9.13 -7.62
N ALA A 28 12.95 -8.12 -8.20
CA ALA A 28 14.36 -7.85 -7.93
C ALA A 28 14.58 -7.46 -6.46
N MET A 29 13.71 -6.61 -5.91
CA MET A 29 13.71 -6.25 -4.49
C MET A 29 13.52 -7.49 -3.59
N GLY A 30 12.54 -8.35 -3.88
CA GLY A 30 12.28 -9.58 -3.13
C GLY A 30 13.46 -10.56 -3.16
N HIS A 31 14.17 -10.63 -4.30
CA HIS A 31 15.37 -11.45 -4.42
C HIS A 31 16.48 -10.95 -3.48
N GLU A 32 16.77 -9.65 -3.49
CA GLU A 32 17.76 -9.06 -2.57
C GLU A 32 17.38 -9.23 -1.09
N MET A 33 16.10 -9.03 -0.77
CA MET A 33 15.57 -9.23 0.59
C MET A 33 15.71 -10.68 1.06
N LYS A 34 15.40 -11.65 0.20
CA LYS A 34 15.59 -13.07 0.50
C LYS A 34 17.06 -13.39 0.78
N MET A 35 17.98 -12.89 -0.05
CA MET A 35 19.42 -13.04 0.18
C MET A 35 19.87 -12.38 1.49
N GLY A 36 19.18 -11.31 1.90
CA GLY A 36 19.35 -10.65 3.18
C GLY A 36 18.71 -11.35 4.38
N ALA A 37 18.04 -12.49 4.19
CA ALA A 37 17.24 -13.23 5.16
C ALA A 37 16.03 -12.43 5.72
N SER A 38 15.50 -11.48 4.95
CA SER A 38 14.28 -10.75 5.30
C SER A 38 13.04 -11.53 4.88
N LEU A 39 12.06 -11.64 5.77
CA LEU A 39 10.83 -12.42 5.55
C LEU A 39 9.65 -11.59 5.05
N ALA A 40 9.66 -10.28 5.31
CA ALA A 40 8.60 -9.37 4.94
C ALA A 40 9.17 -8.03 4.51
N ASN A 41 8.55 -7.40 3.52
CA ASN A 41 8.76 -6.00 3.22
C ASN A 41 7.61 -5.18 3.81
N ALA A 42 7.92 -4.07 4.47
CA ALA A 42 6.92 -3.11 4.93
C ALA A 42 6.41 -2.25 3.75
N GLY A 43 5.91 -2.90 2.70
CA GLY A 43 5.41 -2.26 1.49
C GLY A 43 4.63 -3.23 0.59
N PRO A 44 3.93 -2.70 -0.43
CA PRO A 44 3.98 -1.32 -0.88
C PRO A 44 3.16 -0.37 0.00
N ALA A 45 3.59 0.90 0.05
CA ALA A 45 2.76 1.99 0.55
C ALA A 45 1.84 2.48 -0.57
N MET A 46 0.54 2.56 -0.32
CA MET A 46 -0.47 2.70 -1.38
C MET A 46 -1.69 3.51 -0.92
N ASN A 47 -1.50 4.46 0.00
CA ASN A 47 -2.56 5.42 0.31
C ASN A 47 -2.83 6.31 -0.90
N ILE A 48 -4.09 6.72 -1.09
CA ILE A 48 -4.45 7.69 -2.14
C ILE A 48 -3.71 9.02 -1.89
N ILE A 49 -3.11 9.58 -2.94
CA ILE A 49 -2.56 10.94 -2.89
C ILE A 49 -3.74 11.93 -2.91
N ARG A 50 -4.36 12.14 -1.75
CA ARG A 50 -5.55 13.01 -1.62
C ARG A 50 -5.21 14.49 -1.83
N ASP A 51 -4.04 14.90 -1.37
CA ASP A 51 -3.57 16.28 -1.39
C ASP A 51 -2.07 16.26 -1.71
N PRO A 52 -1.59 17.07 -2.67
CA PRO A 52 -0.18 17.07 -3.08
C PRO A 52 0.78 17.50 -1.96
N ARG A 53 0.28 18.09 -0.87
CA ARG A 53 1.07 18.48 0.31
C ARG A 53 1.29 17.33 1.28
N GLY A 54 0.75 16.13 1.02
CA GLY A 54 0.98 14.95 1.84
C GLY A 54 2.47 14.58 1.87
N GLY A 55 3.08 14.59 3.05
CA GLY A 55 4.53 14.40 3.21
C GLY A 55 5.06 13.04 2.76
N HIS A 56 4.18 12.04 2.64
CA HIS A 56 4.53 10.69 2.17
C HIS A 56 4.08 10.40 0.73
N SER A 57 3.57 11.39 -0.01
CA SER A 57 3.04 11.17 -1.37
C SER A 57 4.07 10.55 -2.32
N PHE A 58 5.37 10.78 -2.11
CA PHE A 58 6.43 10.20 -2.93
C PHE A 58 6.46 8.67 -2.89
N GLU A 59 6.12 8.06 -1.74
CA GLU A 59 6.12 6.61 -1.55
C GLU A 59 4.75 5.96 -1.86
N TYR A 60 3.74 6.74 -2.21
CA TYR A 60 2.45 6.25 -2.70
C TYR A 60 2.42 6.22 -4.23
N PHE A 61 1.54 5.40 -4.82
CA PHE A 61 1.47 5.28 -6.27
C PHE A 61 0.79 6.48 -6.93
N THR A 62 -0.45 6.81 -6.55
CA THR A 62 -1.27 7.79 -7.29
C THR A 62 -2.47 8.28 -6.47
N GLU A 63 -3.17 9.29 -7.00
CA GLU A 63 -4.49 9.75 -6.56
C GLU A 63 -5.66 8.89 -7.09
N ASP A 64 -5.43 8.10 -8.15
CA ASP A 64 -6.46 7.28 -8.80
C ASP A 64 -6.55 5.86 -8.20
N PRO A 65 -7.73 5.40 -7.73
CA PRO A 65 -7.88 4.08 -7.11
C PRO A 65 -7.57 2.90 -8.04
N TYR A 66 -7.87 3.03 -9.33
CA TYR A 66 -7.68 1.95 -10.30
C TYR A 66 -6.18 1.72 -10.55
N LEU A 67 -5.45 2.77 -10.93
CA LEU A 67 -4.00 2.70 -11.15
C LEU A 67 -3.29 2.27 -9.86
N ASN A 68 -3.74 2.75 -8.70
CA ASN A 68 -3.19 2.34 -7.40
C ASN A 68 -3.33 0.81 -7.19
N GLY A 69 -4.51 0.25 -7.48
CA GLY A 69 -4.76 -1.20 -7.43
C GLY A 69 -3.88 -1.99 -8.40
N ARG A 70 -3.78 -1.56 -9.67
CA ARG A 70 -2.95 -2.26 -10.66
C ARG A 70 -1.47 -2.29 -10.28
N MET A 71 -0.93 -1.17 -9.81
CA MET A 71 0.48 -1.10 -9.37
C MET A 71 0.71 -1.95 -8.10
N ALA A 72 -0.21 -1.91 -7.15
CA ALA A 72 -0.11 -2.70 -5.93
C ALA A 72 -0.19 -4.22 -6.19
N VAL A 73 -1.12 -4.68 -7.04
CA VAL A 73 -1.21 -6.10 -7.44
C VAL A 73 0.10 -6.58 -8.07
N ALA A 74 0.66 -5.82 -9.00
CA ALA A 74 1.93 -6.15 -9.63
C ALA A 74 3.08 -6.20 -8.62
N TYR A 75 3.15 -5.22 -7.73
CA TYR A 75 4.17 -5.18 -6.69
C TYR A 75 4.09 -6.41 -5.77
N VAL A 76 2.89 -6.74 -5.28
CA VAL A 76 2.65 -7.89 -4.40
C VAL A 76 3.06 -9.18 -5.08
N LYS A 77 2.60 -9.43 -6.32
CA LYS A 77 2.96 -10.64 -7.08
C LYS A 77 4.46 -10.76 -7.30
N GLY A 78 5.11 -9.66 -7.68
CA GLY A 78 6.55 -9.62 -7.91
C GLY A 78 7.35 -9.97 -6.66
N LEU A 79 7.06 -9.29 -5.55
CA LEU A 79 7.75 -9.50 -4.27
C LEU A 79 7.52 -10.91 -3.73
N GLN A 80 6.26 -11.36 -3.68
CA GLN A 80 5.89 -12.66 -3.11
C GLN A 80 6.31 -13.85 -3.97
N SER A 81 6.57 -13.64 -5.27
CA SER A 81 7.22 -14.66 -6.11
C SER A 81 8.59 -15.10 -5.56
N GLN A 82 9.24 -14.24 -4.78
CA GLN A 82 10.53 -14.51 -4.13
C GLN A 82 10.38 -15.08 -2.72
N LYS A 83 9.16 -15.43 -2.27
CA LYS A 83 8.87 -15.92 -0.92
C LYS A 83 9.19 -14.90 0.18
N VAL A 84 9.03 -13.61 -0.14
CA VAL A 84 9.05 -12.50 0.81
C VAL A 84 7.64 -11.92 0.90
N MET A 85 7.11 -11.80 2.11
CA MET A 85 5.74 -11.32 2.33
C MET A 85 5.61 -9.83 1.99
N ALA A 86 4.59 -9.48 1.20
CA ALA A 86 4.18 -8.09 1.06
C ALA A 86 3.35 -7.67 2.28
N ASN A 87 3.47 -6.40 2.66
CA ASN A 87 2.70 -5.79 3.73
C ASN A 87 2.09 -4.49 3.23
N LEU A 88 0.81 -4.55 2.84
CA LEU A 88 0.09 -3.40 2.32
C LEU A 88 -0.02 -2.33 3.42
N LYS A 89 0.31 -1.08 3.10
CA LYS A 89 0.20 0.00 4.09
C LYS A 89 -0.23 1.34 3.46
N HIS A 90 -0.83 2.24 4.22
CA HIS A 90 -1.32 2.11 5.59
C HIS A 90 -2.84 1.99 5.54
N PHE A 91 -3.39 0.94 6.12
CA PHE A 91 -4.82 0.65 6.05
C PHE A 91 -5.58 1.31 7.21
N LEU A 92 -6.35 2.38 7.02
CA LEU A 92 -6.62 3.09 5.77
C LEU A 92 -6.78 4.60 5.99
N CYS A 93 -6.94 5.39 4.92
CA CYS A 93 -7.10 6.85 4.97
C CYS A 93 -5.95 7.63 5.65
N ASN A 94 -4.74 7.08 5.67
CA ASN A 94 -3.54 7.79 6.14
C ASN A 94 -2.99 8.71 5.04
N ASN A 95 -3.65 9.82 4.77
CA ASN A 95 -3.31 10.71 3.65
C ASN A 95 -2.66 12.03 4.08
N GLN A 96 -2.31 12.18 5.37
CA GLN A 96 -1.61 13.36 5.90
C GLN A 96 -0.72 12.99 7.08
N GLU A 97 0.42 13.68 7.18
CA GLU A 97 1.39 13.43 8.25
C GLU A 97 1.07 14.18 9.54
N ARG A 98 0.52 15.39 9.40
CA ARG A 98 0.20 16.24 10.55
C ARG A 98 -0.83 15.52 11.44
N ASN A 99 -0.46 15.30 12.70
CA ASN A 99 -1.28 14.64 13.71
C ASN A 99 -1.75 13.23 13.33
N ARG A 100 -1.02 12.49 12.47
CA ARG A 100 -1.44 11.17 11.99
C ARG A 100 -1.74 10.15 13.09
N GLY A 101 -1.17 10.32 14.29
CA GLY A 101 -1.43 9.48 15.46
C GLY A 101 -2.70 9.79 16.25
N SER A 102 -3.35 10.93 16.02
CA SER A 102 -4.50 11.38 16.83
C SER A 102 -5.67 11.94 16.02
N ILE A 103 -5.46 12.26 14.74
CA ILE A 103 -6.52 12.80 13.89
C ILE A 103 -7.63 11.79 13.64
N ASP A 104 -8.87 12.28 13.64
CA ASP A 104 -10.06 11.55 13.22
C ASP A 104 -10.47 11.98 11.82
N VAL A 105 -10.20 11.09 10.86
CA VAL A 105 -10.53 11.29 9.47
C VAL A 105 -12.01 10.94 9.25
N LYS A 106 -12.79 11.94 8.81
CA LYS A 106 -14.22 11.78 8.50
C LYS A 106 -14.40 11.50 7.01
N VAL A 107 -14.91 10.32 6.70
CA VAL A 107 -15.09 9.86 5.31
C VAL A 107 -16.45 9.18 5.16
N SER A 108 -17.20 9.55 4.13
CA SER A 108 -18.46 8.85 3.81
C SER A 108 -18.19 7.42 3.35
N GLU A 109 -19.15 6.53 3.55
CA GLU A 109 -19.05 5.15 3.09
C GLU A 109 -18.79 5.06 1.58
N ARG A 110 -19.44 5.92 0.79
CA ARG A 110 -19.23 5.99 -0.65
C ARG A 110 -17.77 6.30 -1.00
N ALA A 111 -17.18 7.33 -0.40
CA ALA A 111 -15.79 7.70 -0.67
C ALA A 111 -14.81 6.61 -0.21
N LEU A 112 -15.11 5.93 0.92
CA LEU A 112 -14.33 4.76 1.33
C LEU A 112 -14.35 3.68 0.26
N ARG A 113 -15.53 3.29 -0.22
CA ARG A 113 -15.73 2.20 -1.19
C ARG A 113 -15.21 2.53 -2.58
N GLU A 114 -15.33 3.78 -3.03
CA GLU A 114 -14.97 4.19 -4.39
C GLU A 114 -13.52 4.68 -4.51
N ILE A 115 -12.92 5.22 -3.42
CA ILE A 115 -11.60 5.87 -3.47
C ILE A 115 -10.54 5.15 -2.66
N TYR A 116 -10.77 4.93 -1.36
CA TYR A 116 -9.70 4.51 -0.45
C TYR A 116 -9.52 3.00 -0.33
N LEU A 117 -10.59 2.23 -0.53
CA LEU A 117 -10.59 0.77 -0.43
C LEU A 117 -10.24 0.01 -1.72
N PRO A 118 -10.57 0.47 -2.95
CA PRO A 118 -10.37 -0.33 -4.16
C PRO A 118 -8.95 -0.84 -4.35
N GLY A 119 -7.94 0.00 -4.14
CA GLY A 119 -6.54 -0.42 -4.27
C GLY A 119 -6.20 -1.56 -3.32
N PHE A 120 -6.56 -1.44 -2.04
CA PHE A 120 -6.33 -2.49 -1.04
C PHE A 120 -7.12 -3.76 -1.36
N ARG A 121 -8.38 -3.63 -1.80
CA ARG A 121 -9.20 -4.77 -2.25
C ARG A 121 -8.49 -5.54 -3.36
N ASP A 122 -8.05 -4.86 -4.41
CA ASP A 122 -7.42 -5.51 -5.56
C ASP A 122 -6.09 -6.16 -5.14
N ALA A 123 -5.28 -5.47 -4.34
CA ALA A 123 -4.02 -6.01 -3.84
C ALA A 123 -4.20 -7.23 -2.92
N ILE A 124 -5.29 -7.30 -2.14
CA ILE A 124 -5.62 -8.45 -1.31
C ILE A 124 -6.18 -9.60 -2.17
N LEU A 125 -7.23 -9.35 -2.96
CA LEU A 125 -7.96 -10.41 -3.68
C LEU A 125 -7.25 -10.91 -4.93
N GLU A 126 -6.66 -10.01 -5.73
CA GLU A 126 -5.95 -10.39 -6.96
C GLU A 126 -4.46 -10.57 -6.74
N GLY A 127 -3.88 -9.79 -5.82
CA GLY A 127 -2.46 -9.83 -5.49
C GLY A 127 -2.10 -10.93 -4.49
N ASP A 128 -3.08 -11.42 -3.71
CA ASP A 128 -2.87 -12.37 -2.61
C ASP A 128 -1.89 -11.83 -1.56
N ALA A 129 -2.05 -10.56 -1.18
CA ALA A 129 -1.13 -9.91 -0.24
C ALA A 129 -1.11 -10.62 1.12
N ALA A 130 0.08 -11.02 1.57
CA ALA A 130 0.28 -11.82 2.77
C ALA A 130 -0.08 -11.09 4.08
N SER A 131 -0.01 -9.76 4.10
CA SER A 131 -0.31 -8.99 5.30
C SER A 131 -0.71 -7.55 5.01
N VAL A 132 -1.35 -6.91 6.00
CA VAL A 132 -1.79 -5.52 5.95
C VAL A 132 -1.37 -4.83 7.24
N MET A 133 -0.83 -3.62 7.14
CA MET A 133 -0.50 -2.76 8.28
C MET A 133 -1.59 -1.71 8.49
N GLY A 134 -2.16 -1.69 9.69
CA GLY A 134 -3.10 -0.67 10.12
C GLY A 134 -2.49 0.73 10.13
N ALA A 135 -3.28 1.73 9.77
CA ALA A 135 -2.92 3.13 9.83
C ALA A 135 -2.96 3.68 11.26
N TYR A 136 -2.21 4.74 11.49
CA TYR A 136 -2.17 5.40 12.80
C TYR A 136 -3.48 6.14 13.14
N ASN A 137 -4.11 6.77 12.14
CA ASN A 137 -5.24 7.66 12.35
C ASN A 137 -6.49 6.93 12.84
N LYS A 138 -7.43 7.71 13.38
CA LYS A 138 -8.81 7.26 13.50
C LYS A 138 -9.52 7.42 12.16
N LEU A 139 -10.44 6.52 11.88
CA LEU A 139 -11.39 6.62 10.79
C LEU A 139 -12.80 6.62 11.40
N ASN A 140 -13.54 7.70 11.18
CA ASN A 140 -14.91 7.86 11.68
C ASN A 140 -15.05 7.55 13.18
N GLY A 141 -14.07 7.93 13.99
CA GLY A 141 -14.09 7.83 15.45
C GLY A 141 -13.27 6.69 16.08
N VAL A 142 -12.85 5.68 15.31
CA VAL A 142 -12.13 4.49 15.82
C VAL A 142 -10.74 4.40 15.21
N HIS A 143 -9.71 4.00 15.97
CA HIS A 143 -8.38 3.81 15.39
C HIS A 143 -8.38 2.67 14.37
N CYS A 144 -7.65 2.83 13.26
CA CYS A 144 -7.63 1.81 12.21
C CYS A 144 -7.08 0.47 12.73
N CYS A 145 -6.10 0.49 13.65
CA CYS A 145 -5.57 -0.72 14.30
C CYS A 145 -6.53 -1.40 15.28
N GLU A 146 -7.61 -0.73 15.70
CA GLU A 146 -8.65 -1.29 16.58
C GLU A 146 -9.84 -1.85 15.79
N THR A 147 -9.81 -1.74 14.46
CA THR A 147 -10.89 -2.18 13.58
C THR A 147 -10.44 -3.43 12.82
N PRO A 148 -11.09 -4.59 12.99
CA PRO A 148 -10.73 -5.79 12.27
C PRO A 148 -10.80 -5.58 10.76
N LEU A 149 -9.87 -6.16 10.01
CA LEU A 149 -9.87 -6.06 8.55
C LEU A 149 -11.21 -6.53 7.94
N SER A 150 -11.79 -7.60 8.48
CA SER A 150 -13.09 -8.18 8.13
C SER A 150 -14.30 -7.26 8.33
N SER A 151 -14.16 -6.16 9.08
CA SER A 151 -15.24 -5.16 9.21
C SER A 151 -15.49 -4.38 7.91
N HIS A 152 -14.59 -4.49 6.92
CA HIS A 152 -14.74 -3.87 5.61
C HIS A 152 -15.29 -4.90 4.62
N SER A 153 -16.55 -4.70 4.22
CA SER A 153 -17.40 -5.64 3.46
C SER A 153 -16.90 -6.24 2.13
N PHE A 154 -15.68 -5.93 1.65
CA PHE A 154 -15.12 -6.58 0.45
C PHE A 154 -14.19 -7.76 0.78
N LEU A 155 -14.00 -8.09 2.06
CA LEU A 155 -13.22 -9.25 2.53
C LEU A 155 -14.11 -10.36 3.11
N ALA A 156 -15.41 -10.29 2.87
CA ALA A 156 -16.37 -11.34 3.19
C ALA A 156 -16.54 -12.28 1.98
#